data_AF-A0A7C6FWF4-F1
#
_entry.id   AF-A0A7C6FWF4-F1
#
_cell.length_a   1.000
_cell.length_b   1.000
_cell.length_c   1.000
_cell.angle_alpha   90.00
_cell.angle_beta   90.00
_cell.angle_gamma   90.00
#
_symmetry.space_group_name_H-M   'P 1'
#
loop_
_entity.id
_entity.type
_entity.pdbx_description
1 polymer ?
#
loop_
_entity_poly.entity_id
_entity_poly.type
_entity_poly.pdbx_seq_one_letter_code
_entity_poly.pdbx_strand_id
1 'polypeptide(L)'
;MKKRLLAGILSLLMLLAILPTFAFAAPFSFDAPQNLKAELKYDSDGVPYFELRLDVPQSVLTIHNTITEDYTAYDGYDCDYIFIDFEYKYADYDWNEGPSHLWNTSDYLSEFLDRGGYYEYYPFDSSNSFDEIDIKAETYSFRARFSCLWGYTGDWIDKTVYSAYSNIVTIGNPAYWSNASDWATPELRRAAELGLVPDILKDADMTKPITREEFCELAVLLYEKCTDRTAEVATNPFTDTQNPQILKAYGLGITTGTSATTFSPKVLINREQCATMLYRAIKVISPSGDYSIEGVKDFPDQQYISSWAVEATKYMAKIGIITGNTKGEFMPKATTSAQEATGYGMATREQAIAMSVRTYDKLG
;
A
#
# COMPACT_ATOMS: atom_id res chain seq x y z
N MET A 1 75.52 -11.57 29.60
CA MET A 1 75.70 -10.30 30.36
C MET A 1 76.14 -9.21 29.39
N LYS A 2 75.32 -8.15 29.23
CA LYS A 2 75.65 -6.71 29.03
C LYS A 2 76.81 -6.37 28.06
N LYS A 3 76.73 -5.45 27.09
CA LYS A 3 75.80 -4.37 26.73
C LYS A 3 76.37 -3.69 25.46
N ARG A 4 75.50 -3.24 24.55
CA ARG A 4 75.61 -2.04 23.67
C ARG A 4 76.60 -2.05 22.48
N LEU A 5 76.05 -2.08 21.26
CA LEU A 5 76.18 -0.94 20.35
C LEU A 5 74.95 -0.86 19.43
N LEU A 6 74.34 0.33 19.42
CA LEU A 6 73.05 0.66 18.86
C LEU A 6 73.18 0.95 17.36
N ALA A 7 72.15 0.56 16.60
CA ALA A 7 71.97 0.85 15.19
C ALA A 7 72.06 2.36 14.90
N GLY A 8 72.90 2.71 13.93
CA GLY A 8 72.79 3.95 13.19
C GLY A 8 72.10 3.66 11.88
N ILE A 9 70.86 4.15 11.73
CA ILE A 9 70.14 4.49 10.50
C ILE A 9 68.83 5.14 10.96
N LEU A 10 68.43 6.21 10.26
CA LEU A 10 67.18 6.97 10.42
C LEU A 10 67.14 8.02 11.55
N SER A 11 67.81 9.14 11.31
CA SER A 11 67.49 10.41 11.97
C SER A 11 67.44 11.55 10.95
N LEU A 12 66.65 11.36 9.90
CA LEU A 12 66.30 12.41 8.93
C LEU A 12 64.96 12.06 8.25
N LEU A 13 63.85 12.12 9.01
CA LEU A 13 62.46 12.21 8.52
C LEU A 13 61.49 12.08 9.72
N MET A 14 61.51 13.05 10.64
CA MET A 14 60.40 13.28 11.57
C MET A 14 60.29 14.79 11.84
N LEU A 15 60.00 15.51 10.77
CA LEU A 15 59.35 16.82 10.79
C LEU A 15 58.34 16.79 9.64
N LEU A 16 57.45 15.78 9.67
CA LEU A 16 56.20 15.91 8.96
C LEU A 16 55.42 16.98 9.72
N ALA A 17 55.27 18.14 9.09
CA ALA A 17 54.39 19.18 9.55
C ALA A 17 53.02 18.55 9.86
N ILE A 18 52.65 18.55 11.14
CA ILE A 18 51.25 18.48 11.53
C ILE A 18 50.70 19.86 11.13
N LEU A 19 50.36 20.01 9.85
CA LEU A 19 49.43 21.06 9.46
C LEU A 19 48.12 20.70 10.15
N PRO A 20 47.52 21.59 10.95
CA PRO A 20 46.15 21.36 11.39
C PRO A 20 45.32 21.21 10.12
N THR A 21 44.74 20.04 9.91
CA THR A 21 43.58 19.92 9.03
C THR A 21 42.54 20.81 9.67
N PHE A 22 42.40 22.04 9.18
CA PHE A 22 41.25 22.86 9.51
C PHE A 22 40.05 22.10 8.95
N ALA A 23 39.38 21.34 9.81
CA ALA A 23 38.02 20.92 9.56
C ALA A 23 37.23 22.24 9.53
N PHE A 24 36.99 22.75 8.33
CA PHE A 24 36.21 23.95 8.13
C PHE A 24 34.78 23.66 8.62
N ALA A 25 34.34 24.40 9.64
CA ALA A 25 33.02 24.23 10.23
C ALA A 25 31.97 24.88 9.32
N ALA A 26 30.86 24.18 9.08
CA ALA A 26 29.68 24.77 8.46
C ALA A 26 29.09 25.87 9.37
N PRO A 27 28.35 26.86 8.82
CA PRO A 27 27.78 27.95 9.60
C PRO A 27 26.78 27.49 10.68
N PHE A 28 26.14 26.33 10.46
CA PHE A 28 25.16 25.72 11.38
C PHE A 28 24.96 24.23 11.05
N SER A 29 24.11 23.56 11.81
CA SER A 29 23.64 22.18 11.56
C SER A 29 22.12 22.10 11.67
N PHE A 30 21.50 21.24 10.89
CA PHE A 30 20.05 21.01 10.91
C PHE A 30 19.67 19.76 11.70
N ASP A 31 18.63 19.87 12.52
CA ASP A 31 17.86 18.70 12.95
C ASP A 31 17.10 18.11 11.74
N ALA A 32 16.92 16.80 11.72
CA ALA A 32 16.21 16.12 10.63
C ALA A 32 14.72 16.48 10.59
N PRO A 33 14.07 16.48 9.41
CA PRO A 33 12.62 16.58 9.34
C PRO A 33 11.95 15.42 10.10
N GLN A 34 10.85 15.72 10.79
CA GLN A 34 10.14 14.73 11.62
C GLN A 34 8.79 14.37 11.02
N ASN A 35 8.28 13.17 11.35
CA ASN A 35 6.93 12.72 11.03
C ASN A 35 6.53 12.87 9.55
N LEU A 36 7.43 12.51 8.62
CA LEU A 36 7.11 12.52 7.19
C LEU A 36 5.94 11.55 6.92
N LYS A 37 4.90 12.07 6.26
CA LYS A 37 3.67 11.37 5.86
C LYS A 37 3.37 11.65 4.40
N ALA A 38 2.69 10.71 3.76
CA ALA A 38 2.21 10.84 2.40
C ALA A 38 0.72 10.47 2.37
N GLU A 39 -0.10 11.28 1.70
CA GLU A 39 -1.52 11.02 1.48
C GLU A 39 -1.88 11.19 0.01
N LEU A 40 -2.73 10.32 -0.53
CA LEU A 40 -3.28 10.50 -1.87
C LEU A 40 -4.34 11.62 -1.84
N LYS A 41 -4.16 12.62 -2.69
CA LYS A 41 -5.08 13.75 -2.90
C LYS A 41 -5.36 13.91 -4.39
N TYR A 42 -6.29 14.81 -4.72
CA TYR A 42 -6.66 15.18 -6.08
C TYR A 42 -6.68 16.70 -6.17
N ASP A 43 -6.11 17.25 -7.24
CA ASP A 43 -6.16 18.68 -7.50
C ASP A 43 -7.54 19.12 -8.01
N SER A 44 -7.69 20.39 -8.37
CA SER A 44 -8.95 20.94 -8.87
C SER A 44 -9.42 20.36 -10.21
N ASP A 45 -8.48 19.83 -11.00
CA ASP A 45 -8.74 19.20 -12.30
C ASP A 45 -8.97 17.69 -12.17
N GLY A 46 -8.90 17.15 -10.94
CA GLY A 46 -9.06 15.73 -10.65
C GLY A 46 -7.80 14.91 -10.87
N VAL A 47 -6.65 15.56 -11.06
CA VAL A 47 -5.34 14.90 -11.20
C VAL A 47 -4.88 14.44 -9.82
N PRO A 48 -4.59 13.14 -9.65
CA PRO A 48 -4.08 12.63 -8.39
C PRO A 48 -2.62 13.03 -8.12
N TYR A 49 -2.32 13.33 -6.86
CA TYR A 49 -0.96 13.59 -6.37
C TYR A 49 -0.76 13.03 -4.96
N PHE A 50 0.49 12.83 -4.56
CA PHE A 50 0.84 12.53 -3.17
C PHE A 50 1.17 13.82 -2.43
N GLU A 51 0.35 14.17 -1.44
CA GLU A 51 0.62 15.25 -0.50
C GLU A 51 1.63 14.76 0.54
N LEU A 52 2.85 15.30 0.51
CA LEU A 52 3.92 14.99 1.46
C LEU A 52 3.95 16.05 2.57
N ARG A 53 3.71 15.63 3.81
CA ARG A 53 3.74 16.49 5.00
C ARG A 53 4.84 16.07 5.95
N LEU A 54 5.50 17.03 6.57
CA LEU A 54 6.50 16.79 7.60
C LEU A 54 6.49 17.92 8.63
N ASP A 55 7.01 17.62 9.82
CA ASP A 55 7.22 18.60 10.87
C ASP A 55 8.61 19.21 10.73
N VAL A 56 8.67 20.53 10.66
CA VAL A 56 9.92 21.30 10.62
C VAL A 56 10.38 21.57 12.06
N PRO A 57 11.57 21.11 12.48
CA PRO A 57 12.07 21.36 13.82
C PRO A 57 12.21 22.87 14.11
N GLN A 58 11.95 23.28 15.35
CA GLN A 58 12.06 24.68 15.75
C GLN A 58 13.48 25.26 15.54
N SER A 59 14.51 24.42 15.67
CA SER A 59 15.90 24.79 15.38
C SER A 59 16.09 25.22 13.92
N VAL A 60 15.47 24.51 12.98
CA VAL A 60 15.50 24.82 11.54
C VAL A 60 14.71 26.10 11.24
N LEU A 61 13.54 26.27 11.86
CA LEU A 61 12.74 27.51 11.72
C LEU A 61 13.49 28.75 12.21
N THR A 62 14.26 28.64 13.30
CA THR A 62 15.09 29.75 13.78
C THR A 62 16.16 30.13 12.75
N ILE A 63 16.87 29.14 12.18
CA ILE A 63 17.87 29.39 11.13
C ILE A 63 17.22 30.01 9.89
N HIS A 64 16.06 29.48 9.47
CA HIS A 64 15.30 30.00 8.34
C HIS A 64 15.00 31.49 8.49
N ASN A 65 14.46 31.90 9.64
CA ASN A 65 14.12 33.30 9.91
C ASN A 65 15.38 34.17 9.92
N THR A 66 16.47 33.70 10.53
CA THR A 66 17.75 34.43 10.57
C THR A 66 18.31 34.69 9.18
N ILE A 67 18.38 33.68 8.32
CA ILE A 67 18.92 33.83 6.95
C ILE A 67 17.99 34.69 6.08
N THR A 68 16.67 34.57 6.26
CA THR A 68 15.68 35.34 5.49
C THR A 68 15.72 36.82 5.82
N GLU A 69 16.00 37.18 7.09
CA GLU A 69 16.19 38.58 7.50
C GLU A 69 17.54 39.13 7.01
N ASP A 70 18.61 38.35 7.12
CA ASP A 70 19.95 38.72 6.70
C ASP A 70 20.76 37.48 6.29
N TYR A 71 21.02 37.35 4.99
CA TYR A 71 21.77 36.23 4.42
C TYR A 71 23.26 36.20 4.85
N THR A 72 23.74 37.27 5.50
CA THR A 72 25.10 37.41 6.07
C THR A 72 25.11 37.30 7.60
N ALA A 73 23.99 36.90 8.22
CA ALA A 73 23.84 36.85 9.67
C ALA A 73 24.84 35.93 10.39
N TYR A 74 25.42 34.96 9.68
CA TYR A 74 26.46 34.08 10.21
C TYR A 74 27.83 34.66 9.85
N ASP A 75 28.54 35.20 10.86
CA ASP A 75 29.81 35.91 10.66
C ASP A 75 30.83 35.09 9.86
N GLY A 76 31.28 35.66 8.73
CA GLY A 76 32.22 35.04 7.79
C GLY A 76 31.59 34.10 6.76
N TYR A 77 30.26 33.98 6.73
CA TYR A 77 29.53 33.11 5.79
C TYR A 77 28.39 33.86 5.10
N ASP A 78 28.23 33.60 3.80
CA ASP A 78 27.06 34.00 3.03
C ASP A 78 26.20 32.76 2.82
N CYS A 79 24.95 32.77 3.29
CA CYS A 79 24.04 31.62 3.29
C CYS A 79 22.84 31.87 2.37
N ASP A 80 22.50 30.89 1.54
CA ASP A 80 21.33 30.93 0.65
C ASP A 80 20.07 30.41 1.37
N TYR A 81 18.94 30.40 0.65
CA TYR A 81 17.69 29.86 1.15
C TYR A 81 17.81 28.39 1.61
N ILE A 82 16.94 28.02 2.55
CA ILE A 82 16.79 26.62 2.98
C ILE A 82 15.81 25.92 2.05
N PHE A 83 16.21 24.76 1.55
CA PHE A 83 15.40 23.86 0.76
C PHE A 83 15.02 22.61 1.58
N ILE A 84 13.93 21.97 1.18
CA ILE A 84 13.57 20.61 1.55
C ILE A 84 13.80 19.74 0.32
N ASP A 85 14.77 18.82 0.40
CA ASP A 85 15.01 17.84 -0.66
C ASP A 85 14.10 16.63 -0.40
N PHE A 86 13.09 16.36 -1.25
CA PHE A 86 12.33 15.12 -1.20
C PHE A 86 12.95 14.11 -2.18
N GLU A 87 13.50 13.01 -1.66
CA GLU A 87 13.93 11.90 -2.51
C GLU A 87 12.79 10.89 -2.66
N TYR A 88 12.66 10.35 -3.86
CA TYR A 88 11.65 9.36 -4.18
C TYR A 88 12.30 8.05 -4.63
N LYS A 89 11.58 6.95 -4.41
CA LYS A 89 11.89 5.63 -4.94
C LYS A 89 10.65 5.09 -5.64
N TYR A 90 10.75 4.78 -6.93
CA TYR A 90 9.68 4.15 -7.70
C TYR A 90 9.96 2.65 -7.78
N ALA A 91 9.03 1.80 -7.34
CA ALA A 91 9.20 0.35 -7.30
C ALA A 91 10.58 -0.06 -6.73
N ASP A 92 11.34 -0.87 -7.47
CA ASP A 92 12.66 -1.37 -7.08
C ASP A 92 13.85 -0.51 -7.55
N TYR A 93 13.61 0.62 -8.23
CA TYR A 93 14.67 1.54 -8.67
C TYR A 93 15.40 2.15 -7.46
N ASP A 94 16.67 2.53 -7.59
CA ASP A 94 17.36 3.29 -6.54
C ASP A 94 16.76 4.71 -6.36
N TRP A 95 17.11 5.36 -5.25
CA TRP A 95 16.61 6.70 -4.92
C TRP A 95 16.88 7.68 -6.06
N ASN A 96 15.82 8.34 -6.55
CA ASN A 96 15.82 9.28 -7.68
C ASN A 96 16.27 8.72 -9.03
N GLU A 97 16.41 7.40 -9.18
CA GLU A 97 16.79 6.74 -10.44
C GLU A 97 15.58 6.15 -11.19
N GLY A 98 14.39 6.22 -10.58
CA GLY A 98 13.15 5.76 -11.19
C GLY A 98 12.53 6.78 -12.14
N PRO A 99 11.61 6.35 -13.03
CA PRO A 99 10.88 7.27 -13.91
C PRO A 99 10.11 8.32 -13.10
N SER A 100 10.19 9.57 -13.54
CA SER A 100 9.53 10.71 -12.93
C SER A 100 9.28 11.79 -13.98
N HIS A 101 8.16 12.49 -13.86
CA HIS A 101 7.88 13.71 -14.62
C HIS A 101 8.56 14.93 -14.01
N LEU A 102 9.04 14.81 -12.78
CA LEU A 102 9.72 15.85 -12.02
C LEU A 102 11.23 15.69 -12.19
N TRP A 103 11.86 16.70 -12.76
CA TRP A 103 13.32 16.80 -12.89
C TRP A 103 14.00 17.29 -11.59
N ASN A 104 13.22 17.87 -10.69
CA ASN A 104 13.62 18.29 -9.36
C ASN A 104 12.44 18.07 -8.40
N THR A 105 12.74 17.54 -7.22
CA THR A 105 11.79 17.22 -6.17
C THR A 105 12.12 17.96 -4.87
N SER A 106 12.72 19.14 -5.00
CA SER A 106 13.07 20.01 -3.88
C SER A 106 12.11 21.19 -3.80
N ASP A 107 11.93 21.72 -2.59
CA ASP A 107 11.01 22.80 -2.30
C ASP A 107 11.67 23.88 -1.44
N TYR A 108 11.32 25.15 -1.63
CA TYR A 108 11.78 26.20 -0.74
C TYR A 108 11.06 26.05 0.60
N LEU A 109 11.80 26.10 1.72
CA LEU A 109 11.18 25.97 3.05
C LEU A 109 10.13 27.06 3.30
N SER A 110 10.34 28.28 2.78
CA SER A 110 9.35 29.35 2.85
C SER A 110 8.05 29.00 2.12
N GLU A 111 8.13 28.50 0.88
CA GLU A 111 6.95 28.13 0.10
C GLU A 111 6.22 26.93 0.71
N PHE A 112 6.96 25.95 1.22
CA PHE A 112 6.41 24.82 1.96
C PHE A 112 5.58 25.28 3.17
N LEU A 113 6.10 26.24 3.95
CA LEU A 113 5.41 26.79 5.12
C LEU A 113 4.18 27.63 4.72
N ASP A 114 4.29 28.46 3.69
CA ASP A 114 3.20 29.30 3.18
C ASP A 114 2.04 28.45 2.62
N ARG A 115 2.34 27.31 2.00
CA ARG A 115 1.32 26.32 1.58
C ARG A 115 0.65 25.60 2.76
N GLY A 116 1.12 25.76 3.99
CA GLY A 116 0.59 25.05 5.15
C GLY A 116 1.25 23.69 5.39
N GLY A 117 2.53 23.58 5.04
CA GLY A 117 3.41 22.48 5.42
C GLY A 117 3.22 21.22 4.57
N TYR A 118 3.06 21.37 3.26
CA TYR A 118 3.02 20.23 2.35
C TYR A 118 3.70 20.50 1.00
N TYR A 119 4.17 19.41 0.39
CA TYR A 119 4.70 19.33 -0.96
C TYR A 119 3.82 18.41 -1.81
N GLU A 120 3.59 18.79 -3.06
CA GLU A 120 2.79 18.00 -4.01
C GLU A 120 3.72 17.19 -4.91
N TYR A 121 3.77 15.87 -4.71
CA TYR A 121 4.49 14.98 -5.60
C TYR A 121 3.52 14.36 -6.60
N TYR A 122 3.68 14.72 -7.88
CA TYR A 122 2.90 14.13 -8.98
C TYR A 122 3.58 12.83 -9.45
N PRO A 123 2.97 11.66 -9.21
CA PRO A 123 3.52 10.36 -9.61
C PRO A 123 3.71 10.22 -11.12
N PHE A 124 4.63 9.35 -11.50
CA PHE A 124 4.86 9.00 -12.89
C PHE A 124 3.65 8.22 -13.43
N ASP A 125 3.06 8.77 -14.49
CA ASP A 125 2.05 8.12 -15.32
C ASP A 125 2.72 7.39 -16.48
N SER A 126 2.50 6.07 -16.56
CA SER A 126 3.03 5.22 -17.64
C SER A 126 2.06 5.06 -18.82
N SER A 127 0.86 5.64 -18.72
CA SER A 127 -0.13 5.56 -19.77
C SER A 127 0.30 6.40 -20.98
N ASN A 128 -0.05 5.94 -22.19
CA ASN A 128 0.14 6.69 -23.43
C ASN A 128 -1.08 7.60 -23.74
N SER A 129 -1.95 7.83 -22.75
CA SER A 129 -3.22 8.54 -22.90
C SER A 129 -3.21 9.78 -22.03
N PHE A 130 -3.36 10.96 -22.63
CA PHE A 130 -3.47 12.23 -21.90
C PHE A 130 -4.70 12.29 -20.96
N ASP A 131 -5.65 11.36 -21.11
CA ASP A 131 -6.94 11.36 -20.42
C ASP A 131 -7.04 10.31 -19.29
N GLU A 132 -6.01 9.49 -19.07
CA GLU A 132 -6.01 8.44 -18.03
C GLU A 132 -4.70 8.47 -17.24
N ILE A 133 -4.70 9.19 -16.12
CA ILE A 133 -3.56 9.21 -15.20
C ILE A 133 -3.52 7.91 -14.39
N ASP A 134 -2.63 6.97 -14.76
CA ASP A 134 -2.43 5.68 -14.05
C ASP A 134 -1.45 5.84 -12.87
N ILE A 135 -1.98 6.34 -11.77
CA ILE A 135 -1.28 6.43 -10.48
C ILE A 135 -1.20 5.12 -9.69
N LYS A 136 -1.78 4.02 -10.19
CA LYS A 136 -1.99 2.81 -9.39
C LYS A 136 -1.06 1.67 -9.75
N ALA A 137 -0.14 1.85 -10.69
CA ALA A 137 0.71 0.74 -11.12
C ALA A 137 1.68 0.26 -10.01
N GLU A 138 2.37 1.16 -9.29
CA GLU A 138 3.56 0.80 -8.51
C GLU A 138 3.68 1.48 -7.11
N THR A 139 4.72 1.07 -6.37
CA THR A 139 5.11 1.62 -5.06
C THR A 139 5.88 2.92 -5.18
N TYR A 140 5.60 3.87 -4.29
CA TYR A 140 6.44 5.04 -4.06
C TYR A 140 6.94 5.06 -2.62
N SER A 141 8.24 5.23 -2.42
CA SER A 141 8.80 5.55 -1.10
C SER A 141 9.44 6.93 -1.12
N PHE A 142 9.31 7.66 -0.02
CA PHE A 142 9.84 9.01 0.14
C PHE A 142 10.68 9.14 1.41
N ARG A 143 11.70 9.98 1.34
CA ARG A 143 12.43 10.52 2.49
C ARG A 143 12.78 11.98 2.21
N ALA A 144 12.85 12.80 3.24
CA ALA A 144 13.14 14.22 3.11
C ALA A 144 14.36 14.62 3.94
N ARG A 145 15.06 15.68 3.54
CA ARG A 145 16.10 16.34 4.34
C ARG A 145 16.11 17.84 4.08
N PHE A 146 16.63 18.63 5.01
CA PHE A 146 16.90 20.05 4.77
C PHE A 146 18.25 20.23 4.11
N SER A 147 18.36 21.20 3.22
CA SER A 147 19.62 21.62 2.60
C SER A 147 19.72 23.15 2.55
N CYS A 148 20.94 23.67 2.60
CA CYS A 148 21.21 25.10 2.43
C CYS A 148 22.58 25.29 1.78
N LEU A 149 22.63 26.12 0.75
CA LEU A 149 23.88 26.50 0.08
C LEU A 149 24.58 27.60 0.89
N TRP A 150 25.89 27.55 0.97
CA TRP A 150 26.67 28.57 1.67
C TRP A 150 28.09 28.73 1.07
N GLY A 151 28.69 29.88 1.32
CA GLY A 151 30.07 30.22 0.95
C GLY A 151 30.73 31.08 2.03
N TYR A 152 32.04 31.29 1.91
CA TYR A 152 32.70 32.29 2.74
C TYR A 152 32.38 33.68 2.22
N THR A 153 32.22 34.65 3.12
CA THR A 153 31.94 36.03 2.72
C THR A 153 33.00 36.56 1.75
N GLY A 154 32.55 37.01 0.58
CA GLY A 154 33.41 37.49 -0.50
C GLY A 154 33.99 36.40 -1.42
N ASP A 155 33.56 35.15 -1.28
CA ASP A 155 33.85 34.03 -2.18
C ASP A 155 32.55 33.44 -2.76
N TRP A 156 32.66 32.43 -3.62
CA TRP A 156 31.51 31.75 -4.22
C TRP A 156 30.73 30.92 -3.20
N ILE A 157 29.40 30.94 -3.32
CA ILE A 157 28.50 30.00 -2.63
C ILE A 157 28.57 28.67 -3.36
N ASP A 158 29.40 27.75 -2.87
CA ASP A 158 29.72 26.46 -3.52
C ASP A 158 29.62 25.25 -2.57
N LYS A 159 29.19 25.47 -1.32
CA LYS A 159 29.09 24.43 -0.28
C LYS A 159 27.65 24.19 0.08
N THR A 160 27.33 22.99 0.55
CA THR A 160 25.99 22.64 1.00
C THR A 160 26.07 22.02 2.38
N VAL A 161 25.19 22.46 3.29
CA VAL A 161 24.91 21.77 4.54
C VAL A 161 23.62 20.98 4.39
N TYR A 162 23.61 19.74 4.90
CA TYR A 162 22.46 18.84 4.87
C TYR A 162 22.08 18.41 6.28
N SER A 163 20.78 18.22 6.54
CA SER A 163 20.32 17.45 7.69
C SER A 163 20.48 15.94 7.43
N ALA A 164 20.33 15.12 8.49
CA ALA A 164 19.98 13.72 8.29
C ALA A 164 18.58 13.61 7.64
N TYR A 165 18.30 12.47 7.00
CA TYR A 165 16.97 12.21 6.43
C TYR A 165 15.92 11.99 7.51
N SER A 166 14.66 12.26 7.16
CA SER A 166 13.46 11.88 7.89
C SER A 166 13.28 10.36 7.98
N ASN A 167 12.20 9.91 8.63
CA ASN A 167 11.68 8.57 8.40
C ASN A 167 11.32 8.37 6.92
N ILE A 168 11.32 7.11 6.48
CA ILE A 168 10.80 6.74 5.16
C ILE A 168 9.28 6.59 5.28
N VAL A 169 8.54 7.10 4.29
CA VAL A 169 7.11 6.82 4.11
C VAL A 169 6.92 6.13 2.77
N THR A 170 6.01 5.15 2.70
CA THR A 170 5.69 4.41 1.48
C THR A 170 4.20 4.51 1.20
N ILE A 171 3.84 4.82 -0.06
CA ILE A 171 2.48 5.01 -0.55
C ILE A 171 2.37 4.46 -1.99
N GLY A 172 1.18 4.07 -2.42
CA GLY A 172 0.95 3.41 -3.73
C GLY A 172 0.41 1.99 -3.58
N ASN A 173 0.54 1.19 -4.64
CA ASN A 173 -0.14 -0.11 -4.81
C ASN A 173 0.19 -1.24 -3.77
N PRO A 174 1.29 -1.27 -3.00
CA PRO A 174 1.56 -2.38 -2.09
C PRO A 174 1.35 -2.09 -0.61
N ALA A 175 0.83 -0.94 -0.21
CA ALA A 175 0.46 -0.76 1.20
C ALA A 175 -0.58 -1.81 1.64
N TYR A 176 -1.42 -2.29 0.72
CA TYR A 176 -2.53 -3.20 1.06
C TYR A 176 -2.23 -4.70 0.88
N TRP A 177 -1.23 -5.11 0.08
CA TRP A 177 -0.96 -6.53 -0.24
C TRP A 177 0.47 -6.85 -0.71
N SER A 178 1.50 -6.19 -0.18
CA SER A 178 2.92 -6.45 -0.51
C SER A 178 3.37 -7.92 -0.39
N ASN A 179 2.66 -8.74 0.38
CA ASN A 179 2.93 -10.17 0.55
C ASN A 179 2.03 -11.09 -0.30
N ALA A 180 1.15 -10.56 -1.15
CA ALA A 180 0.29 -11.37 -2.01
C ALA A 180 1.10 -12.16 -3.04
N SER A 181 0.50 -13.24 -3.54
CA SER A 181 1.10 -14.05 -4.59
C SER A 181 1.10 -13.30 -5.93
N ASP A 182 2.17 -13.42 -6.71
CA ASP A 182 2.31 -12.76 -8.03
C ASP A 182 1.11 -12.98 -8.97
N TRP A 183 0.51 -14.18 -8.92
CA TRP A 183 -0.63 -14.53 -9.77
C TRP A 183 -1.86 -13.67 -9.49
N ALA A 184 -2.02 -13.15 -8.27
CA ALA A 184 -3.18 -12.40 -7.84
C ALA A 184 -3.06 -10.88 -8.10
N THR A 185 -1.85 -10.41 -8.41
CA THR A 185 -1.56 -8.98 -8.59
C THR A 185 -2.51 -8.28 -9.58
N PRO A 186 -2.82 -8.84 -10.77
CA PRO A 186 -3.73 -8.19 -11.71
C PRO A 186 -5.13 -7.98 -11.12
N GLU A 187 -5.72 -9.00 -10.49
CA GLU A 187 -7.05 -8.88 -9.89
C GLU A 187 -7.06 -8.01 -8.63
N LEU A 188 -6.01 -8.04 -7.80
CA LEU A 188 -5.90 -7.18 -6.62
C LEU A 188 -5.82 -5.70 -7.00
N ARG A 189 -5.04 -5.38 -8.04
CA ARG A 189 -4.99 -4.03 -8.63
C ARG A 189 -6.37 -3.59 -9.11
N ARG A 190 -7.04 -4.45 -9.88
CA ARG A 190 -8.40 -4.17 -10.39
C ARG A 190 -9.41 -3.97 -9.27
N ALA A 191 -9.31 -4.75 -8.18
CA ALA A 191 -10.16 -4.56 -7.01
C ALA A 191 -9.93 -3.19 -6.36
N ALA A 192 -8.67 -2.73 -6.29
CA ALA A 192 -8.32 -1.42 -5.76
C ALA A 192 -8.91 -0.28 -6.61
N GLU A 193 -8.85 -0.42 -7.94
CA GLU A 193 -9.43 0.53 -8.90
C GLU A 193 -10.93 0.68 -8.70
N LEU A 194 -11.64 -0.44 -8.58
CA LEU A 194 -13.09 -0.50 -8.43
C LEU A 194 -13.56 -0.16 -6.99
N GLY A 195 -12.64 -0.06 -6.04
CA GLY A 195 -12.96 0.09 -4.63
C GLY A 195 -13.67 -1.13 -4.05
N LEU A 196 -13.29 -2.33 -4.50
CA LEU A 196 -13.83 -3.64 -4.09
C LEU A 196 -13.00 -4.32 -2.98
N VAL A 197 -12.09 -3.58 -2.33
CA VAL A 197 -11.33 -4.06 -1.17
C VAL A 197 -11.96 -3.52 0.11
N PRO A 198 -12.61 -4.36 0.94
CA PRO A 198 -13.23 -3.92 2.18
C PRO A 198 -12.16 -3.51 3.21
N ASP A 199 -12.52 -2.58 4.10
CA ASP A 199 -11.59 -2.02 5.09
C ASP A 199 -10.95 -3.09 5.98
N ILE A 200 -11.70 -4.13 6.35
CA ILE A 200 -11.19 -5.25 7.17
C ILE A 200 -10.05 -6.03 6.50
N LEU A 201 -9.92 -5.94 5.18
CA LEU A 201 -8.85 -6.59 4.42
C LEU A 201 -7.69 -5.65 4.10
N LYS A 202 -7.80 -4.35 4.40
CA LYS A 202 -6.65 -3.44 4.27
C LYS A 202 -5.55 -3.91 5.24
N ASP A 203 -4.34 -4.03 4.72
CA ASP A 203 -3.14 -4.49 5.44
C ASP A 203 -3.17 -5.97 5.91
N ALA A 204 -4.19 -6.74 5.51
CA ALA A 204 -4.27 -8.15 5.83
C ALA A 204 -3.27 -8.98 4.98
N ASP A 205 -2.72 -10.04 5.56
CA ASP A 205 -1.93 -11.01 4.80
C ASP A 205 -2.83 -11.76 3.81
N MET A 206 -2.69 -11.43 2.52
CA MET A 206 -3.58 -11.89 1.45
C MET A 206 -3.45 -13.39 1.16
N THR A 207 -2.31 -14.00 1.49
CA THR A 207 -2.08 -15.43 1.23
C THR A 207 -2.72 -16.32 2.29
N LYS A 208 -3.27 -15.75 3.35
CA LYS A 208 -3.94 -16.51 4.42
C LYS A 208 -5.39 -16.82 4.06
N PRO A 209 -5.93 -17.92 4.63
CA PRO A 209 -7.34 -18.24 4.51
C PRO A 209 -8.23 -17.09 4.98
N ILE A 210 -9.34 -16.87 4.28
CA ILE A 210 -10.34 -15.84 4.60
C ILE A 210 -11.35 -16.36 5.64
N THR A 211 -11.75 -15.48 6.55
CA THR A 211 -12.80 -15.73 7.53
C THR A 211 -14.20 -15.51 6.94
N ARG A 212 -15.23 -16.05 7.62
CA ARG A 212 -16.64 -15.81 7.30
C ARG A 212 -16.99 -14.33 7.28
N GLU A 213 -16.49 -13.57 8.26
CA GLU A 213 -16.72 -12.13 8.38
C GLU A 213 -16.12 -11.36 7.22
N GLU A 214 -14.82 -11.56 6.94
CA GLU A 214 -14.12 -10.86 5.85
C GLU A 214 -14.79 -11.10 4.49
N PHE A 215 -15.18 -12.34 4.19
CA PHE A 215 -15.88 -12.65 2.94
C PHE A 215 -17.29 -12.03 2.88
N CYS A 216 -17.94 -11.88 4.04
CA CYS A 216 -19.25 -11.25 4.15
C CYS A 216 -19.16 -9.76 3.79
N GLU A 217 -18.18 -9.04 4.34
CA GLU A 217 -17.96 -7.63 4.01
C GLU A 217 -17.64 -7.45 2.53
N LEU A 218 -16.81 -8.34 1.97
CA LEU A 218 -16.49 -8.34 0.54
C LEU A 218 -17.75 -8.52 -0.33
N ALA A 219 -18.64 -9.45 0.03
CA ALA A 219 -19.86 -9.72 -0.72
C ALA A 219 -20.88 -8.56 -0.64
N VAL A 220 -20.97 -7.87 0.50
CA VAL A 220 -21.80 -6.67 0.64
C VAL A 220 -21.23 -5.53 -0.18
N LEU A 221 -19.92 -5.28 -0.08
CA LEU A 221 -19.25 -4.25 -0.87
C LEU A 221 -19.45 -4.47 -2.37
N LEU A 222 -19.34 -5.72 -2.84
CA LEU A 222 -19.65 -6.09 -4.22
C LEU A 222 -21.10 -5.75 -4.60
N TYR A 223 -22.07 -6.11 -3.76
CA TYR A 223 -23.47 -5.77 -4.01
C TYR A 223 -23.68 -4.25 -4.12
N GLU A 224 -23.13 -3.48 -3.17
CA GLU A 224 -23.29 -2.04 -3.14
C GLU A 224 -22.65 -1.39 -4.37
N LYS A 225 -21.51 -1.92 -4.83
CA LYS A 225 -20.80 -1.46 -6.04
C LYS A 225 -21.50 -1.84 -7.35
N CYS A 226 -22.05 -3.04 -7.47
CA CYS A 226 -22.76 -3.45 -8.69
C CYS A 226 -24.13 -2.79 -8.85
N THR A 227 -24.74 -2.32 -7.75
CA THR A 227 -26.13 -1.82 -7.78
C THR A 227 -26.25 -0.32 -7.51
N ASP A 228 -25.15 0.34 -7.14
CA ASP A 228 -25.11 1.72 -6.65
C ASP A 228 -26.12 1.98 -5.51
N ARG A 229 -26.34 0.97 -4.66
CA ARG A 229 -27.26 1.03 -3.52
C ARG A 229 -26.56 0.64 -2.24
N THR A 230 -26.79 1.41 -1.19
CA THR A 230 -26.38 1.03 0.17
C THR A 230 -27.32 -0.04 0.72
N ALA A 231 -26.76 -1.14 1.22
CA ALA A 231 -27.54 -2.18 1.87
C ALA A 231 -28.03 -1.72 3.26
N GLU A 232 -29.26 -2.08 3.62
CA GLU A 232 -29.83 -1.77 4.94
C GLU A 232 -29.35 -2.76 6.01
N VAL A 233 -29.10 -2.25 7.21
CA VAL A 233 -28.73 -3.07 8.36
C VAL A 233 -29.98 -3.76 8.92
N ALA A 234 -30.05 -5.08 8.84
CA ALA A 234 -31.16 -5.85 9.40
C ALA A 234 -31.12 -5.96 10.93
N THR A 235 -32.25 -6.31 11.54
CA THR A 235 -32.32 -6.69 12.97
C THR A 235 -31.37 -7.86 13.24
N ASN A 236 -30.53 -7.74 14.26
CA ASN A 236 -29.52 -8.75 14.58
C ASN A 236 -30.14 -10.01 15.22
N PRO A 237 -30.07 -11.19 14.58
CA PRO A 237 -30.46 -12.45 15.22
C PRO A 237 -29.29 -13.11 15.99
N PHE A 238 -28.05 -12.65 15.77
CA PHE A 238 -26.83 -13.30 16.23
C PHE A 238 -26.36 -12.74 17.58
N THR A 239 -25.86 -13.63 18.44
CA THR A 239 -25.33 -13.25 19.75
C THR A 239 -23.81 -13.04 19.76
N ASP A 240 -23.12 -13.44 18.70
CA ASP A 240 -21.64 -13.50 18.62
C ASP A 240 -21.03 -12.46 17.66
N THR A 241 -21.83 -11.55 17.11
CA THR A 241 -21.35 -10.43 16.29
C THR A 241 -22.32 -9.25 16.36
N GLN A 242 -21.78 -8.04 16.28
CA GLN A 242 -22.52 -6.78 16.12
C GLN A 242 -22.11 -6.05 14.83
N ASN A 243 -21.36 -6.72 13.94
CA ASN A 243 -20.82 -6.10 12.74
C ASN A 243 -21.95 -5.75 11.76
N PRO A 244 -22.15 -4.47 11.40
CA PRO A 244 -23.24 -4.05 10.54
C PRO A 244 -23.16 -4.66 9.12
N GLN A 245 -21.97 -4.98 8.61
CA GLN A 245 -21.81 -5.60 7.30
C GLN A 245 -22.37 -7.04 7.29
N ILE A 246 -22.18 -7.79 8.38
CA ILE A 246 -22.78 -9.11 8.54
C ILE A 246 -24.32 -8.99 8.55
N LEU A 247 -24.85 -7.97 9.22
CA LEU A 247 -26.31 -7.75 9.30
C LEU A 247 -26.90 -7.30 7.96
N LYS A 248 -26.18 -6.48 7.19
CA LYS A 248 -26.55 -6.14 5.81
C LYS A 248 -26.61 -7.38 4.93
N ALA A 249 -25.56 -8.21 4.94
CA ALA A 249 -25.52 -9.44 4.18
C ALA A 249 -26.65 -10.41 4.58
N TYR A 250 -26.97 -10.48 5.87
CA TYR A 250 -28.08 -11.29 6.38
C TYR A 250 -29.42 -10.77 5.87
N GLY A 251 -29.66 -9.45 5.94
CA GLY A 251 -30.87 -8.80 5.43
C GLY A 251 -31.08 -8.99 3.94
N LEU A 252 -29.99 -8.97 3.16
CA LEU A 252 -30.01 -9.25 1.73
C LEU A 252 -30.17 -10.75 1.40
N GLY A 253 -30.03 -11.65 2.38
CA GLY A 253 -30.04 -13.09 2.15
C GLY A 253 -28.76 -13.63 1.51
N ILE A 254 -27.68 -12.85 1.50
CA ILE A 254 -26.34 -13.26 1.02
C ILE A 254 -25.75 -14.31 1.96
N THR A 255 -25.97 -14.16 3.26
CA THR A 255 -25.44 -15.05 4.29
C THR A 255 -26.50 -15.57 5.23
N THR A 256 -26.16 -16.65 5.94
CA THR A 256 -26.94 -17.23 7.03
C THR A 256 -26.01 -17.50 8.21
N GLY A 257 -26.57 -17.62 9.41
CA GLY A 257 -25.83 -18.10 10.57
C GLY A 257 -25.40 -19.57 10.42
N THR A 258 -24.43 -19.98 11.24
CA THR A 258 -24.12 -21.39 11.49
C THR A 258 -25.16 -22.05 12.40
N SER A 259 -25.91 -21.21 13.13
CA SER A 259 -27.16 -21.57 13.82
C SER A 259 -28.18 -20.42 13.66
N ALA A 260 -29.35 -20.55 14.27
CA ALA A 260 -30.35 -19.47 14.30
C ALA A 260 -29.84 -18.21 15.02
N THR A 261 -28.90 -18.35 15.96
CA THR A 261 -28.42 -17.26 16.82
C THR A 261 -26.91 -17.08 16.81
N THR A 262 -26.20 -17.74 15.89
CA THR A 262 -24.73 -17.72 15.83
C THR A 262 -24.27 -17.56 14.39
N PHE A 263 -23.35 -16.62 14.14
CA PHE A 263 -22.76 -16.39 12.81
C PHE A 263 -21.40 -17.07 12.62
N SER A 264 -20.60 -17.13 13.69
CA SER A 264 -19.23 -17.63 13.73
C SER A 264 -18.24 -16.80 12.88
N PRO A 265 -18.04 -15.49 13.17
CA PRO A 265 -17.33 -14.56 12.30
C PRO A 265 -15.88 -14.96 12.01
N LYS A 266 -15.18 -15.53 13.00
CA LYS A 266 -13.75 -15.88 12.89
C LYS A 266 -13.48 -17.27 12.30
N VAL A 267 -14.52 -18.02 11.95
CA VAL A 267 -14.35 -19.32 11.29
C VAL A 267 -13.85 -19.10 9.86
N LEU A 268 -12.84 -19.85 9.45
CA LEU A 268 -12.36 -19.87 8.07
C LEU A 268 -13.38 -20.56 7.17
N ILE A 269 -13.56 -20.04 5.95
CA ILE A 269 -14.48 -20.64 4.99
C ILE A 269 -13.77 -21.41 3.88
N ASN A 270 -14.42 -22.50 3.48
CA ASN A 270 -14.00 -23.30 2.35
C ASN A 270 -14.61 -22.77 1.03
N ARG A 271 -14.12 -23.29 -0.09
CA ARG A 271 -14.48 -22.84 -1.44
C ARG A 271 -15.96 -23.06 -1.76
N GLU A 272 -16.59 -24.12 -1.27
CA GLU A 272 -18.03 -24.34 -1.49
C GLU A 272 -18.89 -23.31 -0.74
N GLN A 273 -18.45 -22.87 0.44
CA GLN A 273 -19.08 -21.79 1.20
C GLN A 273 -18.91 -20.44 0.51
N CYS A 274 -17.70 -20.11 0.03
CA CYS A 274 -17.44 -18.90 -0.75
C CYS A 274 -18.35 -18.83 -1.99
N ALA A 275 -18.38 -19.93 -2.77
CA ALA A 275 -19.20 -20.02 -3.97
C ALA A 275 -20.68 -19.78 -3.66
N THR A 276 -21.18 -20.34 -2.56
CA THR A 276 -22.59 -20.23 -2.17
C THR A 276 -22.96 -18.83 -1.71
N MET A 277 -22.12 -18.18 -0.90
CA MET A 277 -22.34 -16.79 -0.49
C MET A 277 -22.30 -15.84 -1.68
N LEU A 278 -21.32 -16.01 -2.56
CA LEU A 278 -21.19 -15.18 -3.76
C LEU A 278 -22.35 -15.43 -4.74
N TYR A 279 -22.83 -16.67 -4.86
CA TYR A 279 -23.98 -16.99 -5.71
C TYR A 279 -25.23 -16.29 -5.23
N ARG A 280 -25.47 -16.26 -3.92
CA ARG A 280 -26.57 -15.49 -3.32
C ARG A 280 -26.39 -13.99 -3.57
N ALA A 281 -25.19 -13.44 -3.44
CA ALA A 281 -24.90 -12.05 -3.78
C ALA A 281 -25.25 -11.74 -5.24
N ILE A 282 -24.84 -12.59 -6.20
CA ILE A 282 -25.20 -12.44 -7.61
C ILE A 282 -26.71 -12.44 -7.82
N LYS A 283 -27.44 -13.34 -7.16
CA LYS A 283 -28.92 -13.39 -7.28
C LYS A 283 -29.60 -12.13 -6.76
N VAL A 284 -29.02 -11.48 -5.76
CA VAL A 284 -29.55 -10.22 -5.21
C VAL A 284 -29.17 -9.04 -6.11
N ILE A 285 -27.95 -9.04 -6.68
CA ILE A 285 -27.48 -8.04 -7.66
C ILE A 285 -28.32 -8.09 -8.94
N SER A 286 -28.59 -9.28 -9.46
CA SER A 286 -29.30 -9.50 -10.72
C SER A 286 -30.49 -10.46 -10.56
N PRO A 287 -31.61 -10.05 -9.94
CA PRO A 287 -32.72 -10.96 -9.63
C PRO A 287 -33.35 -11.67 -10.84
N SER A 288 -33.19 -11.11 -12.05
CA SER A 288 -33.73 -11.65 -13.30
C SER A 288 -32.69 -12.42 -14.14
N GLY A 289 -31.51 -12.72 -13.59
CA GLY A 289 -30.47 -13.49 -14.29
C GLY A 289 -30.85 -14.93 -14.62
N ASP A 290 -30.21 -15.51 -15.64
CA ASP A 290 -30.30 -16.95 -15.92
C ASP A 290 -29.34 -17.73 -15.02
N TYR A 291 -29.92 -18.44 -14.07
CA TYR A 291 -29.21 -19.26 -13.09
C TYR A 291 -29.15 -20.75 -13.43
N SER A 292 -29.58 -21.13 -14.64
CA SER A 292 -29.59 -22.52 -15.06
C SER A 292 -28.17 -23.11 -15.10
N ILE A 293 -28.02 -24.29 -14.50
CA ILE A 293 -26.82 -25.14 -14.58
C ILE A 293 -27.02 -26.32 -15.54
N GLU A 294 -28.04 -26.26 -16.40
CA GLU A 294 -28.28 -27.29 -17.40
C GLU A 294 -27.07 -27.43 -18.33
N GLY A 295 -26.68 -28.68 -18.61
CA GLY A 295 -25.50 -28.98 -19.43
C GLY A 295 -24.15 -28.77 -18.73
N VAL A 296 -24.10 -28.27 -17.50
CA VAL A 296 -22.86 -28.14 -16.73
C VAL A 296 -22.42 -29.50 -16.21
N LYS A 297 -21.28 -29.99 -16.73
CA LYS A 297 -20.66 -31.27 -16.35
C LYS A 297 -20.32 -31.29 -14.86
N ASP A 298 -20.37 -32.48 -14.28
CA ASP A 298 -19.90 -32.72 -12.92
C ASP A 298 -18.39 -32.54 -12.83
N PHE A 299 -17.93 -32.02 -11.69
CA PHE A 299 -16.51 -32.01 -11.36
C PHE A 299 -16.01 -33.43 -11.04
N PRO A 300 -14.72 -33.74 -11.25
CA PRO A 300 -14.15 -35.02 -10.84
C PRO A 300 -14.35 -35.33 -9.34
N ASP A 301 -14.39 -34.28 -8.50
CA ASP A 301 -14.60 -34.34 -7.06
C ASP A 301 -16.04 -33.98 -6.64
N GLN A 302 -17.02 -34.08 -7.55
CA GLN A 302 -18.42 -33.71 -7.33
C GLN A 302 -19.03 -34.36 -6.08
N GLN A 303 -18.68 -35.62 -5.79
CA GLN A 303 -19.16 -36.36 -4.63
C GLN A 303 -18.78 -35.72 -3.27
N TYR A 304 -17.77 -34.85 -3.24
CA TYR A 304 -17.32 -34.16 -2.04
C TYR A 304 -17.95 -32.76 -1.89
N ILE A 305 -18.64 -32.27 -2.91
CA ILE A 305 -19.42 -31.03 -2.86
C ILE A 305 -20.71 -31.30 -2.07
N SER A 306 -20.98 -30.48 -1.06
CA SER A 306 -22.23 -30.56 -0.32
C SER A 306 -23.44 -30.36 -1.22
N SER A 307 -24.53 -31.10 -0.99
CA SER A 307 -25.76 -31.02 -1.80
C SER A 307 -26.31 -29.59 -1.94
N TRP A 308 -26.23 -28.80 -0.87
CA TRP A 308 -26.66 -27.40 -0.85
C TRP A 308 -25.76 -26.45 -1.65
N ALA A 309 -24.53 -26.86 -1.98
CA ALA A 309 -23.56 -26.04 -2.71
C ALA A 309 -23.51 -26.36 -4.21
N VAL A 310 -24.06 -27.50 -4.65
CA VAL A 310 -23.91 -28.01 -6.04
C VAL A 310 -24.33 -26.97 -7.09
N GLU A 311 -25.46 -26.31 -6.89
CA GLU A 311 -25.95 -25.29 -7.82
C GLU A 311 -24.98 -24.11 -7.90
N ALA A 312 -24.56 -23.58 -6.75
CA ALA A 312 -23.65 -22.45 -6.67
C ALA A 312 -22.28 -22.76 -7.28
N THR A 313 -21.69 -23.93 -6.98
CA THR A 313 -20.36 -24.29 -7.49
C THR A 313 -20.38 -24.47 -9.01
N LYS A 314 -21.41 -25.12 -9.55
CA LYS A 314 -21.58 -25.29 -11.00
C LYS A 314 -21.84 -23.98 -11.72
N TYR A 315 -22.70 -23.12 -11.16
CA TYR A 315 -22.98 -21.82 -11.74
C TYR A 315 -21.71 -20.95 -11.77
N MET A 316 -20.97 -20.87 -10.67
CA MET A 316 -19.72 -20.10 -10.59
C MET A 316 -18.66 -20.57 -11.59
N ALA A 317 -18.58 -21.88 -11.84
CA ALA A 317 -17.71 -22.43 -12.86
C ALA A 317 -18.22 -22.14 -14.28
N LYS A 318 -19.53 -22.27 -14.55
CA LYS A 318 -20.16 -21.94 -15.84
C LYS A 318 -19.83 -20.52 -16.26
N ILE A 319 -19.94 -19.57 -15.32
CA ILE A 319 -19.66 -18.16 -15.60
C ILE A 319 -18.19 -17.78 -15.43
N GLY A 320 -17.31 -18.70 -15.02
CA GLY A 320 -15.85 -18.47 -14.97
C GLY A 320 -15.37 -17.62 -13.80
N ILE A 321 -16.14 -17.46 -12.72
CA ILE A 321 -15.70 -16.77 -11.51
C ILE A 321 -14.77 -17.68 -10.70
N ILE A 322 -15.17 -18.95 -10.53
CA ILE A 322 -14.38 -19.97 -9.83
C ILE A 322 -13.99 -21.04 -10.83
N THR A 323 -12.69 -21.14 -11.09
CA THR A 323 -12.12 -22.24 -11.86
C THR A 323 -11.66 -23.35 -10.94
N GLY A 324 -11.77 -24.59 -11.41
CA GLY A 324 -11.14 -25.73 -10.77
C GLY A 324 -9.62 -25.67 -10.87
N ASN A 325 -8.95 -26.64 -10.25
CA ASN A 325 -7.51 -26.80 -10.38
C ASN A 325 -7.13 -27.36 -11.77
N THR A 326 -5.83 -27.59 -11.98
CA THR A 326 -5.29 -28.13 -13.24
C THR A 326 -5.80 -29.54 -13.59
N LYS A 327 -6.40 -30.25 -12.63
CA LYS A 327 -7.06 -31.56 -12.83
C LYS A 327 -8.57 -31.44 -13.09
N GLY A 328 -9.10 -30.23 -13.08
CA GLY A 328 -10.54 -29.95 -13.23
C GLY A 328 -11.36 -30.12 -11.94
N GLU A 329 -10.72 -30.38 -10.81
CA GLU A 329 -11.39 -30.52 -9.51
C GLU A 329 -11.81 -29.15 -8.96
N PHE A 330 -12.99 -29.06 -8.34
CA PHE A 330 -13.48 -27.82 -7.74
C PHE A 330 -12.74 -27.47 -6.43
N MET A 331 -12.33 -28.50 -5.69
CA MET A 331 -11.73 -28.44 -4.35
C MET A 331 -12.66 -27.84 -3.29
N PRO A 332 -13.83 -28.46 -2.99
CA PRO A 332 -14.86 -27.84 -2.15
C PRO A 332 -14.44 -27.66 -0.69
N LYS A 333 -13.83 -28.69 -0.11
CA LYS A 333 -13.41 -28.80 1.29
C LYS A 333 -12.44 -29.96 1.47
N ALA A 334 -11.71 -29.97 2.57
CA ALA A 334 -10.94 -31.12 3.00
C ALA A 334 -11.86 -32.29 3.40
N THR A 335 -11.49 -33.51 3.02
CA THR A 335 -12.18 -34.77 3.39
C THR A 335 -11.26 -35.76 4.09
N THR A 336 -9.97 -35.42 4.24
CA THR A 336 -8.95 -36.21 4.93
C THR A 336 -8.10 -35.32 5.82
N SER A 337 -7.49 -35.87 6.88
CA SER A 337 -6.61 -35.09 7.76
C SER A 337 -5.37 -34.53 7.05
N ALA A 338 -4.90 -35.18 5.98
CA ALA A 338 -3.80 -34.66 5.14
C ALA A 338 -4.24 -33.42 4.35
N GLN A 339 -5.47 -33.41 3.85
CA GLN A 339 -6.07 -32.24 3.20
C GLN A 339 -6.30 -31.10 4.20
N GLU A 340 -6.75 -31.41 5.41
CA GLU A 340 -6.89 -30.41 6.48
C GLU A 340 -5.55 -29.76 6.81
N ALA A 341 -4.48 -30.56 6.96
CA ALA A 341 -3.14 -30.06 7.26
C ALA A 341 -2.53 -29.16 6.17
N THR A 342 -3.01 -29.28 4.93
CA THR A 342 -2.54 -28.48 3.79
C THR A 342 -3.48 -27.32 3.46
N GLY A 343 -4.59 -27.16 4.20
CA GLY A 343 -5.60 -26.15 3.91
C GLY A 343 -6.37 -26.40 2.62
N TYR A 344 -6.46 -27.65 2.16
CA TYR A 344 -7.15 -28.00 0.92
C TYR A 344 -8.61 -27.50 0.94
N GLY A 345 -8.98 -26.79 -0.12
CA GLY A 345 -10.32 -26.24 -0.27
C GLY A 345 -10.60 -25.01 0.58
N MET A 346 -9.64 -24.47 1.34
CA MET A 346 -9.76 -23.14 1.92
C MET A 346 -9.55 -22.08 0.84
N ALA A 347 -10.35 -21.01 0.88
CA ALA A 347 -10.12 -19.85 0.02
C ALA A 347 -9.17 -18.87 0.74
N THR A 348 -8.15 -18.38 0.04
CA THR A 348 -7.32 -17.28 0.53
C THR A 348 -8.03 -15.94 0.34
N ARG A 349 -7.58 -14.89 1.02
CA ARG A 349 -8.12 -13.52 0.83
C ARG A 349 -7.89 -13.01 -0.59
N GLU A 350 -6.71 -13.25 -1.18
CA GLU A 350 -6.43 -12.92 -2.58
C GLU A 350 -7.39 -13.63 -3.56
N GLN A 351 -7.71 -14.89 -3.32
CA GLN A 351 -8.70 -15.62 -4.12
C GLN A 351 -10.10 -15.03 -3.96
N ALA A 352 -10.49 -14.65 -2.73
CA ALA A 352 -11.78 -14.03 -2.47
C ALA A 352 -11.94 -12.72 -3.23
N ILE A 353 -10.95 -11.83 -3.16
CA ILE A 353 -10.94 -10.56 -3.88
C ILE A 353 -10.99 -10.80 -5.39
N ALA A 354 -10.18 -11.72 -5.92
CA ALA A 354 -10.21 -12.06 -7.34
C ALA A 354 -11.58 -12.56 -7.81
N MET A 355 -12.27 -13.38 -6.99
CA MET A 355 -13.65 -13.79 -7.29
C MET A 355 -14.62 -12.60 -7.31
N SER A 356 -14.47 -11.65 -6.40
CA SER A 356 -15.30 -10.43 -6.36
C SER A 356 -15.13 -9.59 -7.63
N VAL A 357 -13.89 -9.34 -8.06
CA VAL A 357 -13.57 -8.61 -9.30
C VAL A 357 -14.20 -9.28 -10.52
N ARG A 358 -13.98 -10.60 -10.69
CA ARG A 358 -14.56 -11.35 -11.81
C ARG A 358 -16.08 -11.33 -11.81
N THR A 359 -16.69 -11.20 -10.63
CA THR A 359 -18.14 -11.05 -10.51
C THR A 359 -18.59 -9.67 -10.95
N TYR A 360 -17.90 -8.62 -10.50
CA TYR A 360 -18.16 -7.24 -10.91
C TYR A 360 -18.04 -7.09 -12.44
N ASP A 361 -16.95 -7.56 -13.04
CA ASP A 361 -16.74 -7.45 -14.49
C ASP A 361 -17.82 -8.15 -15.34
N LYS A 362 -18.62 -9.04 -14.74
CA LYS A 362 -19.72 -9.74 -15.43
C LYS A 362 -21.09 -9.11 -15.22
N LEU A 363 -21.26 -8.33 -14.16
CA LEU A 363 -22.58 -7.91 -13.67
C LEU A 363 -22.70 -6.41 -13.41
N GLY A 364 -21.58 -5.74 -13.11
CA GLY A 364 -21.50 -4.32 -12.76
C GLY A 364 -21.31 -3.41 -13.95
#